data_AF-A0A2E2X009-F1
#
_entry.id   AF-A0A2E2X009-F1
#
_cell.length_a   1.000
_cell.length_b   1.000
_cell.length_c   1.000
_cell.angle_alpha   90.00
_cell.angle_beta   90.00
_cell.angle_gamma   90.00
#
_symmetry.space_group_name_H-M   'P 1'
#
loop_
_entity.id
_entity.type
_entity.pdbx_description
1 polymer ?
#
loop_
_entity_poly.entity_id
_entity_poly.type
_entity_poly.pdbx_seq_one_letter_code
_entity_poly.pdbx_strand_id
1 'polypeptide(L)'
;MGNRVPIVDLTGAFVPGTTQDVAVDAIRLACEDTGFLVITGHGIAEDLVTGVDSVARAFFAFPHDEKMRHAGESGVYRGFTPSQASALGLSKDIETPPDLCELFTSNRFDDPDVAQRAGFREGREAFFAPNIWPEKPEGFKEAFESYYTAMESLAN
;
A
#
# COMPACT_ATOMS: atom_id res chain seq x y z
N MET A 1 31.29 -4.03 5.62
CA MET A 1 30.78 -2.89 4.82
C MET A 1 29.43 -2.52 5.37
N GLY A 2 29.15 -1.22 5.52
CA GLY A 2 28.05 -0.72 6.36
C GLY A 2 26.69 -1.20 5.89
N ASN A 3 25.98 -1.89 6.78
CA ASN A 3 24.61 -2.37 6.62
C ASN A 3 23.63 -1.18 6.62
N ARG A 4 23.75 -0.28 5.64
CA ARG A 4 22.96 0.96 5.54
C ARG A 4 22.10 0.89 4.29
N VAL A 5 20.80 1.11 4.47
CA VAL A 5 19.86 1.27 3.35
C VAL A 5 20.24 2.54 2.57
N PRO A 6 20.48 2.46 1.26
CA PRO A 6 20.85 3.62 0.45
C PRO A 6 19.72 4.64 0.38
N ILE A 7 20.08 5.93 0.36
CA ILE A 7 19.16 7.04 0.12
C ILE A 7 19.30 7.47 -1.33
N VAL A 8 18.20 7.51 -2.06
CA VAL A 8 18.10 7.98 -3.45
C VAL A 8 17.30 9.28 -3.45
N ASP A 9 17.88 10.36 -3.96
CA ASP A 9 17.19 11.64 -4.16
C ASP A 9 16.70 11.76 -5.60
N LEU A 10 15.39 11.97 -5.76
CA LEU A 10 14.73 12.13 -7.06
C LEU A 10 14.57 13.59 -7.49
N THR A 11 15.11 14.54 -6.72
CA THR A 11 15.03 15.97 -7.07
C THR A 11 15.64 16.22 -8.44
N GLY A 12 14.81 16.63 -9.40
CA GLY A 12 15.22 16.87 -10.79
C GLY A 12 15.41 15.60 -11.65
N ALA A 13 15.13 14.41 -11.11
CA ALA A 13 15.27 13.14 -11.83
C ALA A 13 14.08 12.84 -12.78
N PHE A 14 13.01 13.63 -12.71
CA PHE A 14 11.82 13.48 -13.57
C PHE A 14 11.97 14.15 -14.96
N VAL A 15 13.15 14.71 -15.26
CA VAL A 15 13.49 15.30 -16.56
C VAL A 15 14.68 14.53 -17.15
N PRO A 16 14.62 14.12 -18.44
CA PRO A 16 15.74 13.41 -19.06
C PRO A 16 17.07 14.18 -18.97
N GLY A 17 18.12 13.49 -18.53
CA GLY A 17 19.46 14.04 -18.39
C GLY A 17 20.26 13.40 -17.26
N THR A 18 21.42 13.99 -16.96
CA THR A 18 22.40 13.40 -16.01
C THR A 18 21.82 13.13 -14.62
N THR A 19 20.94 13.99 -14.10
CA THR A 19 20.31 13.76 -12.79
C THR A 19 19.41 12.53 -12.78
N GLN A 20 18.66 12.30 -13.87
CA GLN A 20 17.88 11.09 -14.05
C GLN A 20 18.78 9.85 -14.11
N ASP A 21 19.85 9.89 -14.90
CA ASP A 21 20.78 8.76 -15.06
C ASP A 21 21.40 8.34 -13.71
N VAL A 22 21.80 9.33 -12.90
CA VAL A 22 22.35 9.09 -11.56
C VAL A 22 21.33 8.44 -10.63
N ALA A 23 20.07 8.91 -10.64
CA ALA A 23 19.01 8.33 -9.82
C ALA A 23 18.69 6.88 -10.27
N VAL A 24 18.61 6.63 -11.58
CA VAL A 24 18.38 5.30 -12.15
C VAL A 24 19.48 4.33 -11.74
N ASP A 25 20.75 4.72 -11.86
CA ASP A 25 21.87 3.88 -11.46
C ASP A 25 21.87 3.61 -9.94
N ALA A 26 21.53 4.60 -9.12
CA ALA A 26 21.42 4.42 -7.67
C ALA A 26 20.31 3.45 -7.29
N ILE A 27 19.13 3.54 -7.94
CA ILE A 27 18.02 2.60 -7.75
C ILE A 27 18.44 1.19 -8.15
N ARG A 28 19.06 1.05 -9.33
CA ARG A 28 19.53 -0.24 -9.83
C ARG A 28 20.49 -0.90 -8.85
N LEU A 29 21.52 -0.17 -8.39
CA LEU A 29 22.49 -0.68 -7.43
C LEU A 29 21.85 -1.04 -6.09
N ALA A 30 20.91 -0.24 -5.59
CA ALA A 30 20.19 -0.53 -4.35
C ALA A 30 19.40 -1.84 -4.44
N CYS A 31 18.68 -2.03 -5.56
CA CYS A 31 17.91 -3.24 -5.85
C CYS A 31 18.79 -4.48 -6.03
N GLU A 32 19.96 -4.34 -6.68
CA GLU A 32 20.90 -5.45 -6.93
C GLU A 32 21.68 -5.88 -5.67
N ASP A 33 22.04 -4.94 -4.79
CA ASP A 33 22.89 -5.21 -3.62
C ASP A 33 22.08 -5.50 -2.35
N THR A 34 21.27 -4.53 -1.92
CA THR A 34 20.57 -4.60 -0.62
C THR A 34 19.11 -5.02 -0.74
N GLY A 35 18.48 -4.82 -1.91
CA GLY A 35 17.05 -5.02 -2.13
C GLY A 35 16.15 -3.96 -1.48
N PHE A 36 16.71 -2.93 -0.84
CA PHE A 36 15.98 -1.86 -0.16
C PHE A 36 16.58 -0.50 -0.48
N LEU A 37 15.76 0.54 -0.46
CA LEU A 37 16.17 1.93 -0.63
C LEU A 37 15.21 2.87 0.12
N VAL A 38 15.71 4.06 0.44
CA VAL A 38 14.91 5.19 0.92
C VAL A 38 14.88 6.24 -0.17
N ILE A 39 13.68 6.66 -0.58
CA ILE A 39 13.50 7.69 -1.59
C ILE A 39 13.28 9.05 -0.91
N THR A 40 13.94 10.09 -1.42
CA THR A 40 13.75 11.50 -1.05
C THR A 40 13.54 12.32 -2.32
N GLY A 41 13.09 13.57 -2.21
CA GLY A 41 12.88 14.43 -3.39
C GLY A 41 11.79 13.95 -4.35
N HIS A 42 10.91 13.04 -3.91
CA HIS A 42 9.86 12.42 -4.74
C HIS A 42 8.69 13.35 -5.06
N GLY A 43 8.57 14.50 -4.39
CA GLY A 43 7.56 15.52 -4.71
C GLY A 43 6.12 15.17 -4.30
N ILE A 44 5.90 14.09 -3.54
CA ILE A 44 4.58 13.80 -2.96
C ILE A 44 4.30 14.80 -1.86
N ALA A 45 3.13 15.43 -1.92
CA ALA A 45 2.75 16.45 -0.96
C ALA A 45 2.57 15.85 0.45
N GLU A 46 3.08 16.54 1.47
CA GLU A 46 3.10 16.07 2.86
C GLU A 46 1.69 15.94 3.47
N ASP A 47 0.74 16.74 2.98
CA ASP A 47 -0.68 16.68 3.36
C ASP A 47 -1.35 15.38 2.94
N LEU A 48 -0.95 14.76 1.81
CA LEU A 48 -1.44 13.45 1.41
C LEU A 48 -0.96 12.34 2.35
N VAL A 49 0.32 12.38 2.74
CA VAL A 49 0.92 11.40 3.66
C VAL A 49 0.30 11.52 5.05
N THR A 50 0.20 12.74 5.57
CA THR A 50 -0.39 13.00 6.89
C THR A 50 -1.89 12.76 6.91
N GLY A 51 -2.59 13.03 5.80
CA GLY A 51 -4.01 12.76 5.63
C GLY A 51 -4.34 11.27 5.76
N VAL A 52 -3.64 10.41 5.01
CA VAL A 52 -3.87 8.95 5.08
C VAL A 52 -3.50 8.36 6.44
N ASP A 53 -2.38 8.80 7.05
CA ASP A 53 -1.99 8.37 8.41
C ASP A 53 -3.03 8.78 9.46
N SER A 54 -3.56 10.00 9.38
CA SER A 54 -4.56 10.51 10.31
C SER A 54 -5.88 9.71 10.26
N VAL A 55 -6.43 9.48 9.06
CA VAL A 55 -7.68 8.71 8.93
C VAL A 55 -7.49 7.24 9.30
N ALA A 56 -6.33 6.65 9.00
CA ALA A 56 -6.00 5.28 9.40
C ALA A 56 -5.95 5.16 10.94
N ARG A 57 -5.24 6.07 11.63
CA ARG A 57 -5.18 6.09 13.09
C ARG A 57 -6.56 6.25 13.73
N ALA A 58 -7.37 7.16 13.19
CA ALA A 58 -8.73 7.38 13.69
C ALA A 58 -9.62 6.14 13.51
N PHE A 59 -9.53 5.45 12.38
CA PHE A 59 -10.23 4.18 12.17
C PHE A 59 -9.77 3.09 13.15
N PHE A 60 -8.46 2.89 13.32
CA PHE A 60 -7.94 1.84 14.21
C PHE A 60 -8.21 2.10 15.70
N ALA A 61 -8.48 3.35 16.07
CA ALA A 61 -8.90 3.74 17.42
C ALA A 61 -10.35 3.34 17.75
N PHE A 62 -11.16 2.92 16.78
CA PHE A 62 -12.52 2.44 17.04
C PHE A 62 -12.54 1.10 17.79
N PRO A 63 -13.62 0.81 18.55
CA PRO A 63 -13.85 -0.50 19.15
C PRO A 63 -13.74 -1.63 18.12
N HIS A 64 -13.27 -2.79 18.55
CA HIS A 64 -13.07 -3.95 17.68
C HIS A 64 -14.33 -4.28 16.84
N ASP A 65 -15.51 -4.31 17.46
CA ASP A 65 -16.77 -4.63 16.79
C ASP A 65 -17.15 -3.62 15.70
N GLU A 66 -16.76 -2.35 15.85
CA GLU A 66 -16.97 -1.32 14.82
C GLU A 66 -16.04 -1.56 13.62
N LYS A 67 -14.78 -1.92 13.87
CA LYS A 67 -13.81 -2.25 12.81
C LYS A 67 -14.21 -3.53 12.06
N MET A 68 -14.71 -4.54 12.78
CA MET A 68 -15.17 -5.81 12.21
C MET A 68 -16.33 -5.67 11.22
N ARG A 69 -17.11 -4.59 11.26
CA ARG A 69 -18.14 -4.31 10.23
C ARG A 69 -17.56 -4.09 8.83
N HIS A 70 -16.25 -3.85 8.75
CA HIS A 70 -15.52 -3.60 7.52
C HIS A 70 -14.63 -4.78 7.13
N ALA A 71 -14.78 -5.94 7.78
CA ALA A 71 -14.06 -7.14 7.41
C ALA A 71 -14.65 -7.77 6.14
N GLY A 72 -13.79 -8.17 5.21
CA GLY A 72 -14.19 -8.91 4.02
C GLY A 72 -14.70 -10.32 4.35
N GLU A 73 -15.55 -10.83 3.46
CA GLU A 73 -15.95 -12.24 3.50
C GLU A 73 -14.74 -13.17 3.23
N SER A 74 -14.90 -14.46 3.54
CA SER A 74 -13.84 -15.46 3.31
C SER A 74 -13.36 -15.44 1.85
N GLY A 75 -12.06 -15.22 1.65
CA GLY A 75 -11.44 -15.13 0.33
C GLY A 75 -11.37 -13.71 -0.26
N VAL A 76 -12.08 -12.74 0.32
CA VAL A 76 -12.03 -11.33 -0.07
C VAL A 76 -11.04 -10.58 0.83
N TYR A 77 -9.86 -10.28 0.30
CA TYR A 77 -8.81 -9.54 1.02
C TYR A 77 -9.00 -8.02 0.84
N ARG A 78 -10.07 -7.49 1.44
CA ARG A 78 -10.42 -6.06 1.45
C ARG A 78 -10.90 -5.64 2.83
N GLY A 79 -10.73 -4.35 3.13
CA GLY A 79 -11.17 -3.76 4.37
C GLY A 79 -10.32 -4.22 5.56
N PHE A 80 -10.95 -4.40 6.70
CA PHE A 80 -10.29 -4.68 7.98
C PHE A 80 -9.93 -6.16 8.16
N THR A 81 -8.70 -6.40 8.59
CA THR A 81 -8.21 -7.70 9.05
C THR A 81 -7.84 -7.59 10.53
N PRO A 82 -8.48 -8.38 11.42
CA PRO A 82 -8.18 -8.29 12.85
C PRO A 82 -6.83 -8.91 13.19
N SER A 83 -6.30 -8.55 14.36
CA SER A 83 -5.14 -9.21 14.94
C SER A 83 -5.33 -10.72 15.02
N GLN A 84 -4.25 -11.47 14.78
CA GLN A 84 -4.20 -12.93 14.74
C GLN A 84 -4.98 -13.59 13.59
N ALA A 85 -5.40 -12.84 12.57
CA ALA A 85 -6.07 -13.39 11.39
C ALA A 85 -5.11 -13.92 10.30
N SER A 86 -3.82 -13.61 10.37
CA SER A 86 -2.80 -14.16 9.47
C SER A 86 -1.63 -14.74 10.25
N ALA A 87 -0.87 -15.62 9.61
CA ALA A 87 0.44 -16.05 10.06
C ALA A 87 1.37 -16.07 8.85
N LEU A 88 2.10 -14.98 8.61
CA LEU A 88 2.94 -14.84 7.42
C LEU A 88 4.01 -15.94 7.29
N GLY A 89 4.45 -16.55 8.41
CA GLY A 89 5.38 -17.68 8.38
C GLY A 89 4.88 -18.86 7.54
N LEU A 90 3.55 -19.09 7.49
CA LEU A 90 2.95 -20.16 6.70
C LEU A 90 3.22 -20.02 5.21
N SER A 91 3.42 -18.80 4.70
CA SER A 91 3.79 -18.58 3.29
C SER A 91 5.15 -19.15 2.91
N LYS A 92 5.97 -19.51 3.91
CA LYS A 92 7.28 -20.16 3.78
C LYS A 92 7.27 -21.59 4.30
N ASP A 93 6.09 -22.18 4.49
CA ASP A 93 5.91 -23.48 5.16
C ASP A 93 6.48 -23.53 6.58
N ILE A 94 6.51 -22.38 7.28
CA ILE A 94 6.98 -22.27 8.67
C ILE A 94 5.78 -21.98 9.58
N GLU A 95 5.47 -22.90 10.48
CA GLU A 95 4.47 -22.66 11.52
C GLU A 95 4.97 -21.60 12.51
N THR A 96 4.18 -20.54 12.69
CA THR A 96 4.46 -19.44 13.61
C THR A 96 3.16 -19.08 14.35
N PRO A 97 3.24 -18.49 15.54
CA PRO A 97 2.07 -17.86 16.15
C PRO A 97 1.47 -16.80 15.21
N PRO A 98 0.15 -16.57 15.25
CA PRO A 98 -0.48 -15.56 14.42
C PRO A 98 0.08 -14.15 14.61
N ASP A 99 0.03 -13.36 13.55
CA ASP A 99 0.53 -12.00 13.50
C ASP A 99 -0.28 -11.10 14.45
N LEU A 100 0.42 -10.36 15.32
CA LEU A 100 -0.20 -9.46 16.31
C LEU A 100 -0.43 -8.06 15.74
N CYS A 101 -0.89 -7.97 14.49
CA CYS A 101 -1.19 -6.70 13.83
C CYS A 101 -2.60 -6.68 13.26
N GLU A 102 -3.20 -5.50 13.28
CA GLU A 102 -4.40 -5.22 12.51
C GLU A 102 -3.98 -4.65 11.15
N LEU A 103 -4.76 -4.94 10.11
CA LEU A 103 -4.51 -4.43 8.77
C LEU A 103 -5.79 -3.81 8.20
N PHE A 104 -5.60 -2.84 7.31
CA PHE A 104 -6.64 -2.36 6.43
C PHE A 104 -6.11 -2.45 5.00
N THR A 105 -6.83 -3.17 4.14
CA THR A 105 -6.40 -3.43 2.76
C THR A 105 -7.37 -2.80 1.77
N SER A 106 -6.86 -1.91 0.94
CA SER A 106 -7.53 -1.44 -0.28
C SER A 106 -6.71 -1.86 -1.50
N ASN A 107 -7.37 -1.92 -2.64
CA ASN A 107 -6.77 -2.21 -3.93
C ASN A 107 -7.13 -1.10 -4.93
N ARG A 108 -6.40 -1.05 -6.05
CA ARG A 108 -6.63 -0.08 -7.13
C ARG A 108 -8.06 -0.07 -7.67
N PHE A 109 -8.73 -1.22 -7.62
CA PHE A 109 -9.98 -1.47 -8.32
C PHE A 109 -11.18 -1.31 -7.38
N ASP A 110 -11.85 -0.17 -7.48
CA ASP A 110 -13.22 0.02 -6.99
C ASP A 110 -14.27 0.06 -8.10
N ASP A 111 -13.82 0.32 -9.32
CA ASP A 111 -14.66 0.41 -10.51
C ASP A 111 -14.59 -0.91 -11.31
N PRO A 112 -15.73 -1.62 -11.49
CA PRO A 112 -15.80 -2.83 -12.30
C PRO A 112 -15.25 -2.67 -13.73
N ASP A 113 -15.37 -1.50 -14.33
CA ASP A 113 -14.85 -1.24 -15.68
C ASP A 113 -13.32 -1.14 -15.68
N VAL A 114 -12.73 -0.56 -14.62
CA VAL A 114 -11.27 -0.55 -14.42
C VAL A 114 -10.78 -1.97 -14.18
N ALA A 115 -11.49 -2.75 -13.36
CA ALA A 115 -11.18 -4.16 -13.10
C ALA A 115 -11.18 -4.99 -14.41
N GLN A 116 -12.18 -4.82 -15.26
CA GLN A 116 -12.25 -5.44 -16.59
C GLN A 116 -11.04 -5.08 -17.45
N ARG A 117 -10.70 -3.79 -17.56
CA ARG A 117 -9.53 -3.34 -18.33
C ARG A 117 -8.21 -3.87 -17.78
N ALA A 118 -8.12 -4.08 -16.46
CA ALA A 118 -6.95 -4.64 -15.80
C ALA A 118 -6.83 -6.18 -15.90
N GLY A 119 -7.70 -6.82 -16.69
CA GLY A 119 -7.62 -8.25 -16.96
C GLY A 119 -8.43 -9.11 -15.98
N PHE A 120 -9.51 -8.57 -15.42
CA PHE A 120 -10.52 -9.39 -14.76
C PHE A 120 -11.01 -10.50 -15.71
N ARG A 121 -11.03 -11.72 -15.19
CA ARG A 121 -11.46 -12.95 -15.87
C ARG A 121 -12.28 -13.76 -14.89
N GLU A 122 -13.16 -14.62 -15.42
CA GLU A 122 -13.91 -15.59 -14.62
C GLU A 122 -12.96 -16.39 -13.71
N GLY A 123 -13.35 -16.55 -12.44
CA GLY A 123 -12.55 -17.20 -11.40
C GLY A 123 -11.57 -16.26 -10.68
N ARG A 124 -11.60 -14.95 -10.95
CA ARG A 124 -10.77 -13.94 -10.27
C ARG A 124 -11.59 -12.90 -9.51
N GLU A 125 -12.88 -13.14 -9.31
CA GLU A 125 -13.84 -12.22 -8.69
C GLU A 125 -13.36 -11.71 -7.34
N ALA A 126 -12.83 -12.60 -6.50
CA ALA A 126 -12.29 -12.22 -5.19
C ALA A 126 -11.09 -11.26 -5.27
N PHE A 127 -10.25 -11.36 -6.31
CA PHE A 127 -9.10 -10.45 -6.50
C PHE A 127 -9.53 -9.07 -6.96
N PHE A 128 -10.67 -8.96 -7.65
CA PHE A 128 -11.22 -7.72 -8.20
C PHE A 128 -12.47 -7.24 -7.46
N ALA A 129 -12.77 -7.82 -6.30
CA ALA A 129 -13.85 -7.38 -5.44
C ALA A 129 -13.65 -5.89 -5.08
N PRO A 130 -14.74 -5.09 -5.05
CA PRO A 130 -14.69 -3.70 -4.61
C PRO A 130 -14.07 -3.57 -3.22
N ASN A 131 -13.44 -2.43 -2.93
CA ASN A 131 -12.96 -2.13 -1.61
C ASN A 131 -14.13 -1.95 -0.63
N ILE A 132 -13.86 -2.27 0.63
CA ILE A 132 -14.81 -2.12 1.73
C ILE A 132 -14.39 -0.89 2.53
N TRP A 133 -14.99 0.25 2.22
CA TRP A 133 -14.67 1.53 2.84
C TRP A 133 -15.51 1.80 4.07
N PRO A 134 -14.92 2.33 5.16
CA PRO A 134 -15.71 2.80 6.29
C PRO A 134 -16.31 4.18 5.99
N GLU A 135 -17.52 4.45 6.50
CA GLU A 135 -18.09 5.81 6.43
C GLU A 135 -17.46 6.77 7.45
N LYS A 136 -16.75 6.22 8.44
CA LYS A 136 -16.03 6.98 9.48
C LYS A 136 -14.60 6.45 9.65
N PRO A 137 -13.62 7.31 9.90
CA PRO A 137 -13.69 8.78 9.91
C PRO A 137 -14.08 9.34 8.53
N GLU A 138 -14.67 10.54 8.52
CA GLU A 138 -14.99 11.24 7.28
C GLU A 138 -13.71 11.45 6.44
N GLY A 139 -13.80 11.26 5.13
CA GLY A 139 -12.66 11.41 4.23
C GLY A 139 -11.73 10.18 4.14
N PHE A 140 -12.08 9.06 4.79
CA PHE A 140 -11.21 7.87 4.81
C PHE A 140 -10.90 7.35 3.39
N LYS A 141 -11.94 7.17 2.58
CA LYS A 141 -11.81 6.70 1.19
C LYS A 141 -10.97 7.66 0.37
N GLU A 142 -11.30 8.94 0.42
CA GLU A 142 -10.69 9.99 -0.38
C GLU A 142 -9.19 10.14 -0.06
N ALA A 143 -8.81 10.06 1.21
CA ALA A 143 -7.41 10.12 1.63
C ALA A 143 -6.60 8.91 1.12
N PHE A 144 -7.16 7.70 1.22
CA PHE A 144 -6.52 6.50 0.69
C PHE A 144 -6.38 6.53 -0.84
N GLU A 145 -7.44 6.90 -1.57
CA GLU A 145 -7.41 6.98 -3.04
C GLU A 145 -6.45 8.05 -3.55
N SER A 146 -6.40 9.21 -2.89
CA SER A 146 -5.50 10.31 -3.25
C SER A 146 -4.04 9.93 -3.03
N TYR A 147 -3.72 9.33 -1.87
CA TYR A 147 -2.36 8.87 -1.59
C TYR A 147 -1.96 7.70 -2.50
N TYR A 148 -2.85 6.75 -2.75
CA TYR A 148 -2.60 5.64 -3.68
C TYR A 148 -2.27 6.16 -5.08
N THR A 149 -3.07 7.08 -5.60
CA THR A 149 -2.87 7.69 -6.93
C THR A 149 -1.53 8.41 -7.03
N ALA A 150 -1.13 9.14 -5.98
CA ALA A 150 0.13 9.86 -5.94
C ALA A 150 1.34 8.89 -5.92
N MET A 151 1.28 7.84 -5.09
CA MET A 151 2.32 6.81 -5.02
C MET A 151 2.42 5.98 -6.29
N GLU A 152 1.28 5.66 -6.92
CA GLU A 152 1.25 5.00 -8.22
C GLU A 152 1.88 5.88 -9.32
N SER A 153 1.57 7.17 -9.34
CA SER A 153 2.16 8.10 -10.30
C SER A 153 3.68 8.22 -10.13
N LEU A 154 4.18 8.16 -8.90
CA LEU A 154 5.61 8.16 -8.60
C LEU A 154 6.33 6.91 -9.10
N ALA A 155 5.64 5.77 -9.17
CA ALA A 155 6.22 4.48 -9.53
C ALA A 155 6.19 4.18 -11.04
N ASN A 156 5.53 5.02 -11.84
CA ASN A 156 5.35 4.84 -13.29
C ASN A 156 6.45 5.47 -14.15
#